data_AF-A0A2H0ETC9-F1
#
_entry.id   AF-A0A2H0ETC9-F1
#
_cell.length_a   1.000
_cell.length_b   1.000
_cell.length_c   1.000
_cell.angle_alpha   90.00
_cell.angle_beta   90.00
_cell.angle_gamma   90.00
#
_symmetry.space_group_name_H-M   'P 1'
#
loop_
_entity.id
_entity.type
_entity.pdbx_description
1 polymer ?
#
loop_
_entity_poly.entity_id
_entity_poly.type
_entity_poly.pdbx_seq_one_letter_code
_entity_poly.pdbx_strand_id
1 'polypeptide(L)'
;MAAGTHPTVTLGAGDTVLFSSRTIPGNESEIFRLYNRLSERGVRVVDADMAHIHVSGHACRDELRAMYDAVKPQISLPMHGEHRHLVEHARLAKDWGAGHAIVATNGSLVALDANKPGVIGQIDSGRVYMDGDVFVGAFDGVIRDRLKLAR
;
A
#
# COMPACT_ATOMS: atom_id res chain seq x y z
N MET A 1 13.98 -20.78 6.61
CA MET A 1 13.24 -22.07 6.66
C MET A 1 13.06 -22.66 5.27
N ALA A 2 12.37 -22.00 4.33
CA ALA A 2 12.20 -22.50 2.95
C ALA A 2 13.51 -22.75 2.18
N ALA A 3 14.54 -21.92 2.39
CA ALA A 3 15.87 -22.13 1.82
C ALA A 3 16.67 -23.25 2.53
N GLY A 4 16.16 -23.84 3.62
CA GLY A 4 16.84 -24.87 4.40
C GLY A 4 18.00 -24.40 5.27
N THR A 5 18.27 -23.10 5.32
CA THR A 5 19.41 -22.51 6.04
C THR A 5 19.06 -22.02 7.44
N HIS A 6 17.85 -22.29 7.93
CA HIS A 6 17.46 -21.83 9.27
C HIS A 6 18.13 -22.71 10.33
N PRO A 7 18.78 -22.13 11.36
CA PRO A 7 19.69 -22.87 12.23
C PRO A 7 19.01 -23.94 13.10
N THR A 8 17.72 -23.78 13.38
CA THR A 8 17.00 -24.64 14.35
C THR A 8 15.69 -25.25 13.83
N VAL A 9 15.24 -24.85 12.64
CA VAL A 9 13.91 -25.26 12.12
C VAL A 9 14.08 -25.71 10.68
N THR A 10 13.74 -26.97 10.44
CA THR A 10 13.75 -27.57 9.11
C THR A 10 12.33 -27.99 8.76
N LEU A 11 11.91 -27.63 7.54
CA LEU A 11 10.60 -28.00 7.00
C LEU A 11 10.76 -29.19 6.05
N GLY A 12 9.76 -30.06 6.03
CA GLY A 12 9.74 -31.23 5.15
C GLY A 12 8.34 -31.74 4.83
N ALA A 13 8.29 -32.94 4.27
CA ALA A 13 7.04 -33.58 3.88
C ALA A 13 6.09 -33.75 5.09
N GLY A 14 4.85 -33.31 4.93
CA GLY A 14 3.82 -33.35 5.97
C GLY A 14 3.60 -32.01 6.69
N ASP A 15 4.54 -31.07 6.61
CA ASP A 15 4.36 -29.73 7.15
C ASP A 15 3.38 -28.92 6.29
N THR A 16 2.67 -27.98 6.92
CA THR A 16 1.84 -26.99 6.24
C THR A 16 2.27 -25.59 6.64
N VAL A 17 2.51 -24.73 5.65
CA VAL A 17 2.82 -23.31 5.85
C VAL A 17 1.64 -22.47 5.37
N LEU A 18 1.12 -21.65 6.29
CA LEU A 18 0.01 -20.74 6.03
C LEU A 18 0.56 -19.33 5.77
N PHE A 19 0.21 -18.77 4.62
CA PHE A 19 0.44 -17.37 4.29
C PHE A 19 -0.81 -16.56 4.62
N SER A 20 -0.93 -16.17 5.89
CA SER A 20 -2.02 -15.36 6.43
C SER A 20 -1.93 -13.87 6.01
N SER A 21 -1.47 -13.61 4.79
CA SER A 21 -1.22 -12.29 4.23
C SER A 21 -1.54 -12.29 2.73
N ARG A 22 -1.78 -11.10 2.17
CA ARG A 22 -1.78 -10.90 0.72
C ARG A 22 -0.40 -10.51 0.21
N THR A 23 -0.11 -10.96 -1.00
CA THR A 23 1.06 -10.50 -1.76
C THR A 23 0.92 -9.00 -2.03
N ILE A 24 1.92 -8.23 -1.58
CA ILE A 24 1.99 -6.80 -1.85
C ILE A 24 2.45 -6.61 -3.31
N PRO A 25 1.80 -5.72 -4.09
CA PRO A 25 2.20 -5.44 -5.46
C PRO A 25 3.69 -5.14 -5.59
N GLY A 26 4.37 -5.84 -6.50
CA GLY A 26 5.82 -5.75 -6.74
C GLY A 26 6.66 -6.85 -6.09
N ASN A 27 6.08 -7.68 -5.21
CA ASN A 27 6.78 -8.79 -4.54
C ASN A 27 6.37 -10.19 -5.05
N GLU A 28 5.54 -10.27 -6.08
CA GLU A 28 4.93 -11.50 -6.58
C GLU A 28 5.99 -12.56 -6.91
N SER A 29 7.01 -12.18 -7.69
CA SER A 29 8.08 -13.08 -8.13
C SER A 29 8.83 -13.74 -6.96
N GLU A 30 9.16 -12.97 -5.93
CA GLU A 30 9.88 -13.48 -4.76
C GLU A 30 9.00 -14.39 -3.92
N ILE A 31 7.72 -14.05 -3.76
CA ILE A 31 6.74 -14.91 -3.07
C ILE A 31 6.52 -16.22 -3.82
N PHE A 32 6.39 -16.21 -5.14
CA PHE A 32 6.23 -17.44 -5.90
C PHE A 32 7.48 -18.33 -5.86
N ARG A 33 8.68 -17.74 -5.87
CA ARG A 33 9.92 -18.49 -5.64
C ARG A 33 9.94 -19.14 -4.25
N LEU A 34 9.45 -18.45 -3.24
CA LEU A 34 9.31 -18.99 -1.89
C LEU A 34 8.34 -20.18 -1.86
N TYR A 35 7.18 -20.07 -2.52
CA TYR A 35 6.19 -21.16 -2.60
C TYR A 35 6.77 -22.38 -3.29
N ASN A 36 7.48 -22.19 -4.41
CA ASN A 36 8.13 -23.29 -5.13
C ASN A 36 9.16 -24.00 -4.26
N ARG A 37 10.02 -23.28 -3.53
CA ARG A 37 11.00 -23.89 -2.62
C ARG A 37 10.37 -24.68 -1.48
N LEU A 38 9.21 -24.25 -0.98
CA LEU A 38 8.45 -25.00 0.02
C LEU A 38 7.83 -26.26 -0.61
N SER A 39 7.22 -26.13 -1.78
CA SER A 39 6.62 -27.23 -2.53
C SER A 39 7.65 -28.32 -2.90
N GLU A 40 8.83 -27.93 -3.35
CA GLU A 40 9.96 -28.84 -3.65
C GLU A 40 10.39 -29.69 -2.44
N ARG A 41 10.09 -29.24 -1.21
CA ARG A 41 10.37 -29.96 0.04
C ARG A 41 9.22 -30.85 0.51
N GLY A 42 8.13 -30.92 -0.26
CA GLY A 42 6.91 -31.63 0.12
C GLY A 42 6.06 -30.88 1.16
N VAL A 43 6.33 -29.59 1.39
CA VAL A 43 5.55 -28.75 2.31
C VAL A 43 4.29 -28.29 1.61
N ARG A 44 3.13 -28.44 2.26
CA ARG A 44 1.87 -27.89 1.76
C ARG A 44 1.85 -26.37 1.99
N VAL A 45 1.61 -25.61 0.93
CA VAL A 45 1.43 -24.16 1.00
C VAL A 45 -0.06 -23.83 0.91
N VAL A 46 -0.53 -22.96 1.79
CA VAL A 46 -1.89 -22.40 1.74
C VAL A 46 -1.80 -20.88 1.83
N ASP A 47 -2.42 -20.18 0.88
CA ASP A 47 -2.47 -18.73 0.86
C ASP A 47 -3.91 -18.20 1.07
N ALA A 48 -4.03 -16.86 1.04
CA ALA A 48 -5.28 -16.16 1.23
C ALA A 48 -6.30 -16.35 0.09
N ASP A 49 -5.89 -16.85 -1.09
CA ASP A 49 -6.79 -17.13 -2.20
C ASP A 49 -7.37 -18.55 -2.09
N MET A 50 -6.64 -19.46 -1.44
CA MET A 50 -7.09 -20.84 -1.16
C MET A 50 -7.96 -20.96 0.08
N ALA A 51 -7.81 -20.07 1.06
CA ALA A 51 -8.55 -20.12 2.32
C ALA A 51 -8.86 -18.72 2.88
N HIS A 52 -9.95 -18.60 3.63
CA HIS A 52 -10.33 -17.38 4.35
C HIS A 52 -9.46 -17.14 5.59
N ILE A 53 -8.16 -16.95 5.37
CA ILE A 53 -7.14 -16.76 6.43
C ILE A 53 -6.61 -15.33 6.50
N HIS A 54 -7.05 -14.45 5.60
CA HIS A 54 -6.63 -13.04 5.60
C HIS A 54 -7.79 -12.12 5.22
N VAL A 55 -7.83 -10.95 5.85
CA VAL A 55 -8.73 -9.85 5.52
C VAL A 55 -7.91 -8.57 5.38
N SER A 56 -8.39 -7.64 4.55
CA SER A 56 -7.79 -6.31 4.44
C SER A 56 -7.91 -5.57 5.77
N GLY A 57 -6.84 -4.87 6.17
CA GLY A 57 -6.91 -3.89 7.27
C GLY A 57 -7.51 -2.53 6.85
N HIS A 58 -7.79 -2.33 5.56
CA HIS A 58 -8.39 -1.12 5.03
C HIS A 58 -9.89 -1.32 4.76
N ALA A 59 -10.67 -0.31 5.13
CA ALA A 59 -12.10 -0.24 4.90
C ALA A 59 -12.45 -0.40 3.41
N CYS A 60 -13.42 -1.27 3.13
CA CYS A 60 -14.01 -1.38 1.80
C CYS A 60 -15.06 -0.28 1.57
N ARG A 61 -15.66 -0.28 0.38
CA ARG A 61 -16.61 0.75 -0.05
C ARG A 61 -17.78 0.93 0.93
N ASP A 62 -18.36 -0.16 1.42
CA ASP A 62 -19.56 -0.08 2.27
C ASP A 62 -19.22 0.41 3.68
N GLU A 63 -18.03 0.06 4.20
CA GLU A 63 -17.51 0.59 5.46
C GLU A 63 -17.20 2.09 5.34
N LEU A 64 -16.61 2.52 4.22
CA LEU A 64 -16.42 3.94 3.95
C LEU A 64 -17.76 4.67 3.86
N ARG A 65 -18.74 4.11 3.15
CA ARG A 65 -20.09 4.71 3.06
C ARG A 65 -20.72 4.88 4.44
N ALA A 66 -20.66 3.86 5.29
CA ALA A 66 -21.17 3.93 6.65
C ALA A 66 -20.51 5.07 7.46
N MET A 67 -19.21 5.30 7.27
CA MET A 67 -18.51 6.46 7.85
C MET A 67 -19.07 7.79 7.33
N TYR A 68 -19.33 7.93 6.03
CA TYR A 68 -19.92 9.16 5.46
C TYR A 68 -21.35 9.40 5.96
N ASP A 69 -22.17 8.34 6.05
CA ASP A 69 -23.54 8.42 6.56
C ASP A 69 -23.58 8.88 8.04
N ALA A 70 -22.57 8.48 8.82
CA ALA A 70 -22.42 8.86 10.22
C ALA A 70 -21.86 10.29 10.39
N VAL A 71 -20.79 10.64 9.66
CA VAL A 71 -20.06 11.90 9.85
C VAL A 71 -20.70 13.08 9.09
N LYS A 72 -21.29 12.83 7.93
CA LYS A 72 -21.90 13.83 7.04
C LYS A 72 -20.99 15.05 6.79
N PRO A 73 -19.77 14.83 6.26
CA PRO A 73 -18.77 15.87 6.16
C PRO A 73 -19.16 16.96 5.14
N GLN A 74 -18.94 18.23 5.48
CA GLN A 74 -19.07 19.33 4.51
C GLN A 74 -17.94 19.30 3.47
N ILE A 75 -16.73 18.92 3.89
CA ILE A 75 -15.54 18.82 3.05
C ILE A 75 -14.91 17.45 3.27
N SER A 76 -14.69 16.72 2.18
CA SER A 76 -13.93 15.47 2.15
C SER A 76 -12.58 15.68 1.47
N LEU A 77 -11.52 15.25 2.14
CA LEU A 77 -10.16 15.17 1.61
C LEU A 77 -9.72 13.70 1.66
N PRO A 78 -9.86 12.93 0.57
CA PRO A 78 -9.38 11.55 0.53
C PRO A 78 -7.87 11.47 0.73
N MET A 79 -7.44 10.56 1.59
CA MET A 79 -6.03 10.32 1.94
C MET A 79 -5.70 8.82 1.83
N HIS A 80 -4.41 8.49 1.96
CA HIS A 80 -3.89 7.11 1.93
C HIS A 80 -4.27 6.31 0.68
N GLY A 81 -3.66 6.66 -0.45
CA GLY A 81 -3.71 5.86 -1.66
C GLY A 81 -2.96 6.53 -2.81
N GLU A 82 -2.64 5.75 -3.84
CA GLU A 82 -2.23 6.33 -5.13
C GLU A 82 -3.33 7.24 -5.70
N HIS A 83 -2.96 8.13 -6.61
CA HIS A 83 -3.86 9.14 -7.17
C HIS A 83 -5.21 8.57 -7.67
N ARG A 84 -5.19 7.42 -8.34
CA ARG A 84 -6.42 6.73 -8.79
C ARG A 84 -7.39 6.40 -7.65
N HIS A 85 -6.88 6.00 -6.49
CA HIS A 85 -7.70 5.71 -5.31
C HIS A 85 -8.29 6.98 -4.72
N LEU A 86 -7.50 8.06 -4.67
CA LEU A 86 -7.96 9.37 -4.16
C LEU A 86 -9.07 9.95 -5.05
N VAL A 87 -8.92 9.84 -6.37
CA VAL A 87 -9.94 10.29 -7.33
C VAL A 87 -11.23 9.49 -7.18
N GLU A 88 -11.16 8.17 -7.11
CA GLU A 88 -12.37 7.34 -6.94
C GLU A 88 -13.03 7.59 -5.57
N HIS A 89 -12.25 7.74 -4.50
CA HIS A 89 -12.81 8.09 -3.19
C HIS A 89 -13.45 9.48 -3.21
N ALA A 90 -12.86 10.49 -3.86
CA ALA A 90 -13.48 11.81 -3.99
C ALA A 90 -14.80 11.76 -4.76
N ARG A 91 -14.88 10.92 -5.80
CA ARG A 91 -16.12 10.66 -6.55
C ARG A 91 -17.19 10.08 -5.64
N LEU A 92 -16.86 8.99 -4.93
CA LEU A 92 -17.77 8.33 -4.00
C LEU A 92 -18.20 9.24 -2.83
N ALA A 93 -17.30 10.05 -2.30
CA ALA A 93 -17.59 11.00 -1.24
C ALA A 93 -18.72 11.97 -1.64
N LYS A 94 -18.71 12.47 -2.89
CA LYS A 94 -19.79 13.30 -3.43
C LYS A 94 -21.09 12.51 -3.57
N ASP A 95 -21.02 11.29 -4.10
CA ASP A 95 -22.19 10.40 -4.22
C ASP A 95 -22.82 10.09 -2.85
N TRP A 96 -22.01 10.10 -1.78
CA TRP A 96 -22.45 9.89 -0.39
C TRP A 96 -22.78 11.19 0.36
N GLY A 97 -22.87 12.32 -0.34
CA GLY A 97 -23.41 13.56 0.21
C GLY A 97 -22.38 14.50 0.85
N ALA A 98 -21.08 14.31 0.64
CA ALA A 98 -20.10 15.32 1.00
C ALA A 98 -20.29 16.58 0.14
N GLY A 99 -20.39 17.76 0.78
CA GLY A 99 -20.62 19.03 0.08
C GLY A 99 -19.50 19.37 -0.91
N HIS A 100 -18.25 19.09 -0.51
CA HIS A 100 -17.07 19.22 -1.35
C HIS A 100 -16.19 17.98 -1.20
N ALA A 101 -15.56 17.55 -2.30
CA ALA A 101 -14.53 16.51 -2.26
C ALA A 101 -13.30 16.98 -3.05
N ILE A 102 -12.15 17.01 -2.40
CA ILE A 102 -10.92 17.61 -2.91
C ILE A 102 -9.85 16.53 -3.00
N VAL A 103 -9.28 16.34 -4.19
CA VAL A 103 -8.10 15.49 -4.36
C VAL A 103 -6.87 16.35 -4.19
N ALA A 104 -6.04 16.04 -3.19
CA ALA A 104 -4.79 16.73 -2.93
C ALA A 104 -3.61 15.76 -3.07
N THR A 105 -2.51 16.27 -3.62
CA THR A 105 -1.22 15.56 -3.67
C THR A 105 -0.29 16.09 -2.59
N ASN A 106 0.77 15.34 -2.27
CA ASN A 106 1.82 15.81 -1.36
C ASN A 106 2.29 17.22 -1.76
N GLY A 107 2.39 18.11 -0.76
CA GLY A 107 2.73 19.52 -0.96
C GLY A 107 1.53 20.44 -1.20
N SER A 108 0.32 19.93 -1.40
CA SER A 108 -0.85 20.78 -1.63
C SER A 108 -1.27 21.55 -0.37
N LEU A 109 -1.42 22.87 -0.51
CA LEU A 109 -2.07 23.73 0.48
C LEU A 109 -3.57 23.76 0.19
N VAL A 110 -4.37 23.21 1.09
CA VAL A 110 -5.84 23.15 0.93
C VAL A 110 -6.50 24.10 1.90
N ALA A 111 -7.28 25.05 1.37
CA ALA A 111 -8.18 25.86 2.18
C ALA A 111 -9.42 25.05 2.56
N LEU A 112 -9.69 24.95 3.85
CA LEU A 112 -10.90 24.35 4.41
C LEU A 112 -11.93 25.43 4.74
N ASP A 113 -12.29 26.22 3.73
CA ASP A 113 -13.29 27.28 3.85
C ASP A 113 -14.70 26.74 3.60
N ALA A 114 -15.69 27.21 4.36
CA ALA A 114 -17.07 26.72 4.26
C ALA A 114 -17.76 27.08 2.93
N ASN A 115 -17.32 28.14 2.24
CA ASN A 115 -17.93 28.63 1.01
C ASN A 115 -17.12 28.26 -0.24
N LYS A 116 -15.78 28.27 -0.14
CA LYS A 116 -14.89 28.01 -1.27
C LYS A 116 -13.67 27.17 -0.86
N PRO A 117 -13.87 25.90 -0.48
CA PRO A 117 -12.75 25.02 -0.17
C PRO A 117 -12.03 24.61 -1.45
N GLY A 118 -10.71 24.40 -1.37
CA GLY A 118 -9.92 24.03 -2.55
C GLY A 118 -8.41 24.17 -2.34
N VAL A 119 -7.65 23.71 -3.34
CA VAL A 119 -6.19 23.89 -3.36
C VAL A 119 -5.88 25.35 -3.64
N ILE A 120 -5.15 26.00 -2.73
CA ILE A 120 -4.78 27.43 -2.80
C ILE A 120 -3.28 27.65 -3.07
N GLY A 121 -2.49 26.58 -3.05
CA GLY A 121 -1.06 26.68 -3.30
C GLY A 121 -0.37 25.33 -3.23
N GLN A 122 0.95 25.37 -3.36
CA GLN A 122 1.85 24.23 -3.21
C GLN A 122 3.03 24.66 -2.35
N ILE A 123 3.51 23.76 -1.51
CA ILE A 123 4.79 23.87 -0.81
C ILE A 123 5.77 22.84 -1.36
N ASP A 124 7.05 23.13 -1.20
CA ASP A 124 8.10 22.18 -1.53
C ASP A 124 7.94 20.92 -0.69
N SER A 125 7.79 19.81 -1.39
CA SER A 125 7.72 18.47 -0.80
C SER A 125 8.41 17.49 -1.73
N GLY A 126 8.94 16.42 -1.15
CA GLY A 126 9.74 15.47 -1.92
C GLY A 126 10.05 14.23 -1.10
N ARG A 127 10.82 13.34 -1.72
CA ARG A 127 11.32 12.13 -1.07
C ARG A 127 12.78 12.32 -0.72
N VAL A 128 13.14 11.86 0.47
CA VAL A 128 14.52 11.66 0.91
C VAL A 128 14.67 10.18 1.15
N TYR A 129 15.74 9.59 0.62
CA TYR A 129 16.03 8.17 0.80
C TYR A 129 17.06 8.01 1.92
N MET A 130 17.04 6.85 2.57
CA MET A 130 17.99 6.44 3.59
C MET A 130 18.79 5.26 3.05
N ASP A 131 20.10 5.42 2.93
CA ASP A 131 21.03 4.40 2.43
C ASP A 131 22.10 4.13 3.51
N GLY A 132 21.91 3.06 4.28
CA GLY A 132 22.62 2.87 5.54
C GLY A 132 22.31 4.00 6.51
N ASP A 133 23.34 4.73 6.93
CA ASP A 133 23.23 5.84 7.88
C ASP A 133 23.18 7.23 7.21
N VAL A 134 23.09 7.27 5.86
CA VAL A 134 23.15 8.53 5.09
C VAL A 134 21.80 8.84 4.46
N PHE A 135 21.40 10.11 4.56
CA PHE A 135 20.27 10.65 3.79
C PHE A 135 20.74 11.09 2.40
N VAL A 136 20.06 10.61 1.37
CA VAL A 136 20.31 10.99 -0.02
C VAL A 136 19.03 11.52 -0.66
N GLY A 137 19.17 12.46 -1.58
CA GLY A 137 18.02 12.98 -2.33
C GLY A 137 17.36 11.88 -3.17
N ALA A 138 16.04 11.99 -3.37
CA ALA A 138 15.40 11.12 -4.35
C ALA A 138 16.00 11.35 -5.74
N PHE A 139 16.51 10.28 -6.36
CA PHE A 139 17.25 10.33 -7.64
C PHE A 139 18.54 11.16 -7.61
N ASP A 140 19.16 11.29 -6.45
CA ASP A 140 20.53 11.79 -6.34
C ASP A 140 21.51 10.95 -7.21
N GLY A 141 22.68 11.49 -7.54
CA GLY A 141 23.66 10.90 -8.45
C GLY A 141 23.96 9.43 -8.15
N VAL A 142 24.14 9.11 -6.87
CA VAL A 142 24.40 7.74 -6.39
C VAL A 142 23.28 6.77 -6.79
N ILE A 143 22.00 7.17 -6.66
CA ILE A 143 20.86 6.34 -7.04
C ILE A 143 20.81 6.15 -8.55
N ARG A 144 21.06 7.21 -9.32
CA ARG A 144 21.09 7.15 -10.79
C ARG A 144 22.21 6.26 -11.31
N ASP A 145 23.38 6.30 -10.69
CA ASP A 145 24.52 5.47 -11.08
C ASP A 145 24.25 3.99 -10.81
N ARG A 146 23.66 3.65 -9.67
CA ARG A 146 23.21 2.28 -9.37
C ARG A 146 22.21 1.78 -10.41
N LEU A 147 21.23 2.61 -10.80
CA LEU A 147 20.24 2.24 -11.82
C LEU A 147 20.85 2.00 -13.21
N LYS A 148 21.96 2.68 -13.55
CA LYS A 148 22.67 2.45 -14.81
C LYS A 148 23.49 1.16 -14.77
N LEU A 149 24.14 0.86 -13.65
CA LEU A 149 24.96 -0.35 -13.48
C LEU A 149 24.12 -1.63 -13.38
N ALA A 150 22.87 -1.53 -12.93
CA ALA A 150 21.95 -2.65 -12.80
C ALA A 150 21.24 -3.04 -14.12
N ARG A 151 21.47 -2.27 -15.20
CA ARG A 151 21.02 -2.59 -16.56
C ARG A 151 22.10 -3.35 -17.31
#